data_AF-W5P8A6-F1
#
_entry.id   AF-W5P8A6-F1
#
_cell.length_a   1.000
_cell.length_b   1.000
_cell.length_c   1.000
_cell.angle_alpha   90.00
_cell.angle_beta   90.00
_cell.angle_gamma   90.00
#
_symmetry.space_group_name_H-M   'P 1'
#
loop_
_entity.id
_entity.type
_entity.pdbx_description
1 polymer ?
#
loop_
_entity_poly.entity_id
_entity_poly.type
_entity_poly.pdbx_seq_one_letter_code
_entity_poly.pdbx_strand_id
1 'polypeptide(L)'
;MPARVVVFGGDSATSLNTELNSVNVMPSASRVVLLENLSCVWPVIQIRIKRCQQGGIDTRIRGVEVLGPHLLAGVPGAAVPPHAPLLHGPGTGLEPGHRGGPQGAPASELQTQRCPTPRAELCQSLPP
;
A
#
# COMPACT_ATOMS: atom_id res chain seq x y z
N MET A 1 3.63 -15.73 10.29
CA MET A 1 4.69 -14.75 10.65
C MET A 1 5.60 -14.62 9.44
N PRO A 2 5.89 -13.40 8.94
CA PRO A 2 6.79 -13.23 7.80
C PRO A 2 8.20 -13.71 8.16
N ALA A 3 8.89 -14.32 7.19
CA ALA A 3 10.29 -14.73 7.32
C ALA A 3 11.19 -13.98 6.34
N ARG A 4 10.69 -13.71 5.13
CA ARG A 4 11.36 -12.88 4.13
C ARG A 4 10.37 -11.92 3.50
N VAL A 5 10.69 -10.63 3.59
CA VAL A 5 9.89 -9.54 3.03
C VAL A 5 10.75 -8.80 2.03
N VAL A 6 10.18 -8.48 0.87
CA VAL A 6 10.86 -7.71 -0.17
C VAL A 6 10.01 -6.50 -0.49
N VAL A 7 10.63 -5.34 -0.58
CA VAL A 7 9.96 -4.07 -0.87
C VAL A 7 10.32 -3.62 -2.26
N PHE A 8 9.30 -3.27 -3.05
CA PHE A 8 9.46 -2.74 -4.39
C PHE A 8 8.95 -1.30 -4.46
N GLY A 9 9.59 -0.49 -5.30
CA GLY A 9 9.21 0.87 -5.64
C GLY A 9 8.88 0.99 -7.12
N GLY A 10 8.06 1.99 -7.44
CA GLY A 10 7.69 2.34 -8.80
C GLY A 10 6.90 3.62 -8.91
N ASP A 11 6.73 4.11 -10.13
CA ASP A 11 5.96 5.31 -10.44
C ASP A 11 4.44 5.06 -10.47
N SER A 12 4.04 3.80 -10.73
CA SER A 12 2.65 3.38 -10.82
C SER A 12 2.47 1.94 -10.35
N ALA A 13 1.23 1.53 -10.07
CA ALA A 13 0.92 0.16 -9.64
C ALA A 13 1.30 -0.92 -10.67
N THR A 14 1.41 -0.55 -11.95
CA THR A 14 1.82 -1.45 -13.04
C THR A 14 3.34 -1.47 -13.26
N SER A 15 4.08 -0.50 -12.72
CA SER A 15 5.52 -0.31 -12.92
C SER A 15 6.32 -0.51 -11.62
N LEU A 16 6.14 -1.64 -10.94
CA LEU A 16 6.84 -1.99 -9.70
C LEU A 16 8.07 -2.85 -9.97
N ASN A 17 9.05 -2.27 -10.67
CA ASN A 17 10.20 -2.98 -11.21
C ASN A 17 11.47 -2.86 -10.34
N THR A 18 11.53 -1.91 -9.40
CA THR A 18 12.73 -1.65 -8.61
C THR A 18 12.63 -2.29 -7.23
N GLU A 19 13.48 -3.27 -6.93
CA GLU A 19 13.62 -3.80 -5.57
C GLU A 19 14.38 -2.78 -4.71
N LEU A 20 13.71 -2.26 -3.67
CA LEU A 20 14.28 -1.27 -2.75
C LEU A 20 15.01 -1.94 -1.59
N ASN A 21 14.46 -3.04 -1.07
CA ASN A 21 15.05 -3.76 0.05
C ASN A 21 14.56 -5.22 0.15
N SER A 22 15.41 -6.11 0.67
CA SER A 22 15.13 -7.51 1.00
C SER A 22 15.45 -7.76 2.47
N VAL A 23 14.44 -7.92 3.31
CA VAL A 23 14.58 -8.07 4.76
C VAL A 23 14.28 -9.51 5.20
N ASN A 24 15.18 -10.08 5.99
CA ASN A 24 14.93 -11.31 6.72
C ASN A 24 14.38 -10.98 8.11
N VAL A 25 13.23 -11.57 8.44
CA VAL A 25 12.51 -11.29 9.68
C VAL A 25 12.81 -12.39 10.69
N MET A 26 13.33 -12.01 11.85
CA MET A 26 13.55 -12.95 12.95
C MET A 26 12.20 -13.40 13.54
N PRO A 27 12.06 -14.67 13.96
CA PRO A 27 10.80 -15.18 14.55
C PRO A 27 10.34 -14.41 15.80
N SER A 28 11.27 -13.83 16.55
CA SER A 28 11.01 -13.04 17.77
C SER A 28 10.77 -11.55 17.50
N ALA A 29 10.95 -11.06 16.27
CA ALA A 29 10.80 -9.65 15.96
C ALA A 29 9.32 -9.24 16.02
N SER A 30 9.01 -8.23 16.83
CA SER A 30 7.65 -7.67 16.93
C SER A 30 7.41 -6.49 15.99
N ARG A 31 8.48 -5.74 15.67
CA ARG A 31 8.50 -4.60 14.77
C ARG A 31 9.72 -4.71 13.86
N VAL A 32 9.54 -4.42 12.58
CA VAL A 32 10.60 -4.54 11.56
C VAL A 32 10.61 -3.27 10.72
N VAL A 33 11.78 -2.64 10.62
CA VAL A 33 12.00 -1.53 9.69
C VAL A 33 12.22 -2.13 8.30
N LEU A 34 11.35 -1.77 7.35
CA LEU A 34 11.42 -2.27 5.98
C LEU A 34 12.19 -1.34 5.05
N LEU A 35 12.09 -0.04 5.29
CA LEU A 35 12.75 1.02 4.53
C LEU A 35 13.14 2.12 5.52
N GLU A 36 14.33 2.68 5.34
CA GLU A 36 14.82 3.83 6.08
C GLU A 36 15.76 4.65 5.19
N ASN A 37 15.83 5.96 5.44
CA ASN A 37 16.76 6.89 4.79
C ASN A 37 16.78 6.79 3.25
N LEU A 38 15.61 6.73 2.61
CA LEU A 38 15.52 6.74 1.15
C LEU A 38 15.81 8.15 0.62
N SER A 39 16.71 8.24 -0.36
CA SER A 39 17.09 9.49 -1.03
C SER A 39 16.14 9.91 -2.16
N CYS A 40 15.24 9.02 -2.57
CA CYS A 40 14.32 9.23 -3.69
C CYS A 40 12.88 9.05 -3.23
N VAL A 41 11.96 9.82 -3.82
CA VAL A 41 10.53 9.67 -3.61
C VAL A 41 10.01 8.53 -4.49
N TRP A 42 9.28 7.60 -3.89
CA TRP A 42 8.61 6.49 -4.58
C TRP A 42 7.10 6.67 -4.48
N PRO A 43 6.41 7.04 -5.58
CA PRO A 43 4.96 7.25 -5.56
C PRO A 43 4.17 6.01 -5.15
N VAL A 44 4.64 4.83 -5.56
CA VAL A 44 4.05 3.55 -5.18
C VAL A 44 5.11 2.66 -4.56
N ILE A 45 4.80 2.11 -3.38
CA ILE A 45 5.61 1.11 -2.69
C ILE A 45 4.77 -0.15 -2.50
N GLN A 46 5.36 -1.31 -2.80
CA GLN A 46 4.74 -2.60 -2.60
C GLN A 46 5.57 -3.47 -1.67
N ILE A 47 4.94 -3.92 -0.58
CA ILE A 47 5.52 -4.88 0.37
C ILE A 47 5.10 -6.28 -0.07
N ARG A 48 6.08 -7.12 -0.44
CA ARG A 48 5.87 -8.51 -0.87
C ARG A 48 6.41 -9.47 0.18
N ILE A 49 5.51 -10.24 0.79
CA ILE A 49 5.89 -11.31 1.70
C ILE A 49 6.23 -12.53 0.83
N LYS A 50 7.52 -12.86 0.74
CA LYS A 50 8.01 -13.96 -0.12
C LYS A 50 8.02 -15.30 0.58
N ARG A 51 8.23 -15.30 1.90
CA ARG A 51 8.21 -16.50 2.73
C ARG A 51 7.64 -16.18 4.11
N CYS A 52 6.90 -17.11 4.67
CA CYS A 52 6.50 -17.12 6.06
C CYS A 52 7.32 -18.16 6.83
N GLN A 53 7.38 -18.01 8.15
CA GLN A 53 8.02 -18.96 9.03
C GLN A 53 7.35 -20.34 8.92
N GLN A 54 8.16 -21.39 9.09
CA GLN A 54 7.70 -22.79 9.09
C GLN A 54 6.90 -23.19 7.82
N GLY A 55 7.10 -22.49 6.70
CA GLY A 55 6.39 -22.78 5.46
C GLY A 55 4.91 -22.36 5.46
N GLY A 56 4.51 -21.47 6.38
CA GLY A 56 3.13 -20.96 6.41
C GLY A 56 2.70 -20.35 5.08
N ILE A 57 1.43 -20.55 4.73
CA ILE A 57 0.84 -20.03 3.49
C ILE A 57 0.44 -18.57 3.69
N ASP A 58 -0.22 -18.30 4.82
CA ASP A 58 -0.73 -16.99 5.17
C ASP A 58 0.09 -16.33 6.28
N THR A 59 0.04 -15.01 6.31
CA THR A 59 0.52 -14.25 7.46
C THR A 59 -0.36 -13.06 7.76
N ARG A 60 -0.53 -12.81 9.04
CA ARG A 60 -1.26 -11.66 9.55
C ARG A 60 -0.30 -10.51 9.81
N ILE A 61 -0.59 -9.35 9.24
CA ILE A 61 0.08 -8.09 9.58
C ILE A 61 -0.80 -7.36 10.58
N ARG A 62 -0.23 -6.96 11.72
CA ARG A 62 -0.99 -6.31 12.81
C ARG A 62 -1.09 -4.79 12.66
N GLY A 63 -0.13 -4.18 11.99
CA GLY A 63 -0.08 -2.75 11.73
C GLY A 63 1.07 -2.43 10.79
N VAL A 64 0.95 -1.29 10.11
CA VAL A 64 1.98 -0.71 9.26
C VAL A 64 2.07 0.76 9.63
N GLU A 65 3.28 1.26 9.79
CA GLU A 65 3.55 2.66 10.08
C GLU A 65 4.44 3.23 8.99
N VAL A 66 4.11 4.43 8.54
CA VAL A 66 4.86 5.15 7.51
C VAL A 66 5.23 6.50 8.09
N LEU A 67 6.52 6.79 8.09
CA LEU A 67 7.05 8.10 8.43
C LEU A 67 7.26 8.88 7.14
N GLY A 68 6.64 10.05 7.04
CA GLY A 68 6.84 10.95 5.92
C GLY A 68 8.27 11.50 5.89
N PRO A 69 8.71 12.07 4.76
CA PRO A 69 9.98 12.76 4.71
C PRO A 69 10.00 13.85 5.78
N HIS A 70 11.08 13.87 6.57
CA HIS A 70 11.34 15.00 7.43
C HIS A 70 11.70 16.18 6.53
N LEU A 71 10.68 16.92 6.10
CA LEU A 71 10.87 18.20 5.43
C LEU A 71 11.68 19.03 6.42
N LEU A 72 12.98 19.21 6.15
CA LEU A 72 13.73 20.31 6.73
C LEU A 72 13.04 21.57 6.20
N ALA A 73 11.98 21.98 6.90
CA ALA A 73 11.22 23.19 6.64
C ALA A 73 12.20 24.35 6.80
N GLY A 74 12.85 24.74 5.71
CA GLY A 74 13.92 25.74 5.76
C GLY A 74 14.90 25.76 4.59
N VAL A 75 14.94 24.76 3.70
CA VAL A 75 15.68 24.90 2.43
C VAL A 75 14.76 25.46 1.34
N PRO A 76 14.91 26.75 0.94
CA PRO A 76 14.22 27.27 -0.24
C PRO A 76 14.73 26.53 -1.47
N GLY A 77 13.88 25.69 -2.08
CA GLY A 77 14.25 24.92 -3.27
C GLY A 77 13.76 23.48 -3.33
N ALA A 78 13.07 22.97 -2.30
CA ALA A 78 12.35 21.70 -2.40
C ALA A 78 11.19 21.86 -3.39
N ALA A 79 11.46 21.62 -4.67
CA ALA A 79 10.50 21.70 -5.75
C ALA A 79 9.28 20.82 -5.42
N VAL A 80 8.17 21.47 -5.12
CA VAL A 80 6.86 20.83 -5.15
C VAL A 80 6.67 20.32 -6.59
N PRO A 81 6.39 19.03 -6.83
CA PRO A 81 6.18 18.54 -8.18
C PRO A 81 5.05 19.34 -8.84
N PRO A 82 5.23 19.85 -10.08
CA PRO A 82 4.32 20.81 -10.71
C PRO A 82 2.93 20.27 -11.08
N HIS A 83 2.60 19.03 -10.68
CA HIS A 83 1.35 18.35 -11.04
C HIS A 83 0.61 17.77 -9.84
N ALA A 84 0.72 18.39 -8.66
CA ALA A 84 -0.29 18.13 -7.63
C ALA A 84 -1.66 18.59 -8.18
N PRO A 85 -2.65 17.69 -8.38
CA PRO A 85 -3.95 18.09 -8.90
C PRO A 85 -4.62 18.95 -7.84
N LEU A 86 -4.73 20.26 -8.10
CA LEU A 86 -5.61 21.14 -7.36
C LEU A 86 -7.04 20.64 -7.60
N LEU A 87 -7.59 19.91 -6.63
CA LEU A 87 -9.00 19.59 -6.58
C LEU A 87 -9.78 20.92 -6.55
N HIS A 88 -10.18 21.39 -7.73
CA HIS A 88 -11.16 22.46 -7.87
C HIS A 88 -12.50 21.85 -7.47
N GLY A 89 -12.92 22.10 -6.23
CA GLY A 89 -14.30 21.90 -5.83
C GLY A 89 -15.20 22.81 -6.68
N PRO A 90 -16.28 22.30 -7.30
CA PRO A 90 -17.25 23.17 -7.94
C PRO A 90 -17.99 23.93 -6.84
N GLY A 91 -17.81 25.24 -6.81
CA GLY A 91 -18.69 26.15 -6.08
C GLY A 91 -20.06 26.13 -6.76
N THR A 92 -21.07 25.63 -6.08
CA THR A 92 -22.47 25.92 -6.40
C THR A 92 -23.09 26.66 -5.23
N GLY A 93 -23.63 27.84 -5.56
CA GLY A 93 -24.09 28.85 -4.64
C GLY A 93 -25.24 28.44 -3.73
N LEU A 94 -25.41 29.25 -2.68
CA LEU A 94 -26.57 29.28 -1.81
C LEU A 94 -27.87 29.43 -2.60
N GLU A 95 -28.87 28.64 -2.24
CA GLU A 95 -30.29 29.03 -2.17
C GLU A 95 -30.93 28.27 -0.98
N PRO A 96 -31.71 28.91 -0.10
CA PRO A 96 -32.32 28.25 1.06
C PRO A 96 -33.75 27.78 0.76
N GLY A 97 -34.05 26.49 0.99
CA GLY A 97 -35.38 25.92 0.73
C GLY A 97 -35.72 24.66 1.54
N HIS A 98 -36.55 24.85 2.55
CA HIS A 98 -37.41 23.96 3.34
C HIS A 98 -37.41 22.40 3.24
N ARG A 99 -37.43 21.81 4.45
CA ARG A 99 -38.16 20.62 4.96
C ARG A 99 -37.97 19.24 4.32
N GLY A 100 -37.47 18.31 5.14
CA GLY A 100 -37.82 16.88 5.10
C GLY A 100 -36.65 15.95 5.42
N GLY A 101 -36.65 15.31 6.59
CA GLY A 101 -35.83 14.09 6.83
C GLY A 101 -36.42 12.86 6.10
N PRO A 102 -35.94 11.62 6.31
CA PRO A 102 -34.97 11.17 7.32
C PRO A 102 -33.88 10.18 6.79
N GLN A 103 -33.08 9.65 7.73
CA GLN A 103 -32.38 8.34 7.71
C GLN A 103 -31.06 8.18 6.92
N GLY A 104 -29.96 8.17 7.69
CA GLY A 104 -29.05 7.02 7.80
C GLY A 104 -28.20 6.66 6.58
N ALA A 105 -27.02 7.28 6.44
CA ALA A 105 -25.97 6.79 5.56
C ALA A 105 -25.36 5.48 6.08
N PRO A 106 -25.13 4.46 5.25
CA PRO A 106 -24.32 3.31 5.64
C PRO A 106 -22.82 3.68 5.64
N ALA A 107 -22.14 3.27 6.70
CA ALA A 107 -20.70 3.31 6.83
C ALA A 107 -20.03 2.54 5.69
N SER A 108 -19.01 3.13 5.07
CA SER A 108 -18.14 2.46 4.10
C SER A 108 -17.48 1.25 4.76
N GLU A 109 -17.97 0.08 4.38
CA GLU A 109 -17.38 -1.22 4.66
C GLU A 109 -16.01 -1.28 3.97
N LEU A 110 -14.94 -1.23 4.77
CA LEU A 110 -13.57 -1.44 4.31
C LEU A 110 -13.46 -2.90 3.83
N GLN A 111 -13.60 -3.09 2.52
CA GLN A 111 -13.51 -4.39 1.86
C GLN A 111 -12.22 -5.10 2.29
N THR A 112 -12.39 -6.16 3.08
CA THR A 112 -11.40 -7.22 3.26
C THR A 112 -11.16 -7.83 1.88
N GLN A 113 -10.09 -7.41 1.22
CA GLN A 113 -9.61 -8.07 0.01
C GLN A 113 -9.12 -9.47 0.38
N ARG A 114 -10.01 -10.45 0.29
CA ARG A 114 -9.62 -11.86 0.19
C ARG A 114 -8.89 -12.03 -1.14
N CYS A 115 -7.62 -12.46 -1.10
CA CYS A 115 -6.90 -12.87 -2.28
C CYS A 115 -7.62 -14.07 -2.91
N PRO A 116 -7.95 -14.04 -4.22
CA PRO A 116 -8.43 -15.23 -4.91
C PRO A 116 -7.27 -16.21 -5.09
N THR A 117 -7.45 -17.41 -4.58
CA THR A 117 -6.59 -18.58 -4.83
C THR A 117 -6.55 -18.87 -6.33
N PRO A 118 -5.38 -19.09 -6.95
CA PRO A 118 -5.36 -19.79 -8.23
C PRO A 118 -5.62 -21.28 -7.95
N ARG A 119 -6.81 -21.75 -8.33
CA ARG A 119 -7.11 -23.17 -8.49
C ARG A 119 -6.14 -23.74 -9.52
N ALA A 120 -5.39 -24.75 -9.12
CA ALA A 120 -4.72 -25.67 -10.03
C ALA A 120 -5.78 -26.35 -10.91
N GLU A 121 -5.76 -26.07 -12.21
CA GLU A 121 -6.35 -26.95 -13.21
C GLU A 121 -5.23 -27.85 -13.74
N LEU A 122 -5.51 -29.14 -13.59
CA LEU A 122 -4.67 -30.28 -13.82
C LEU A 122 -4.67 -30.58 -15.32
N CYS A 123 -3.69 -30.06 -16.08
CA CYS A 123 -3.53 -30.49 -17.47
C CYS A 123 -2.64 -31.75 -17.51
N GLN A 124 -3.31 -32.89 -17.57
CA GLN A 124 -2.77 -34.20 -17.88
C GLN A 124 -2.27 -34.22 -19.34
N SER A 125 -1.00 -34.59 -19.56
CA SER A 125 -0.56 -35.27 -20.78
C SER A 125 0.90 -35.78 -20.66
N LEU A 126 1.05 -36.98 -20.09
CA LEU A 126 1.91 -38.03 -20.69
C LEU A 126 1.17 -38.62 -21.91
N PRO A 127 1.75 -39.43 -22.83
CA PRO A 127 3.07 -40.10 -22.90
C PRO A 127 3.68 -40.04 -24.35
N PRO A 128 4.56 -40.96 -24.82
CA PRO A 128 5.55 -41.80 -24.14
C PRO A 128 7.00 -41.29 -24.25
#